data_AF-A0A149U0A1-F1
#
_entry.id   AF-A0A149U0A1-F1
#
_cell.length_a   1.000
_cell.length_b   1.000
_cell.length_c   1.000
_cell.angle_alpha   90.00
_cell.angle_beta   90.00
_cell.angle_gamma   90.00
#
_symmetry.space_group_name_H-M   'P 1'
#
loop_
_entity.id
_entity.type
_entity.pdbx_description
1 polymer ?
#
loop_
_entity_poly.entity_id
_entity_poly.type
_entity_poly.pdbx_seq_one_letter_code
_entity_poly.pdbx_strand_id
1 'polypeptide(L)'
;MTAALVLAPAGVTQAADTIDVVGARSVLVQHYRKVAKLYRRFNALPAEDRANLSLHVVGREQPDDKPLHSTGLHLQSQTGAIPLTRAGSDDMVFPLSDALWEENPPLMATLAPDHYIRFIFQIAVSPPQADGFTNAQAQHWLKQMDHCVEDIVGFVFAFLMPDAHKLTLTLAPRSTLTVTEAGQSRTVFDNTATTPAEYTLRPQDYAADATFHSTQPLQQVLIKLPMQIHADMKRKAA
;
A
#
# COMPACT_ATOMS: atom_id res chain seq x y z
N MET A 1 -2.44 77.76 46.38
CA MET A 1 -2.73 77.21 45.04
C MET A 1 -1.87 75.98 44.87
N THR A 2 -2.51 74.82 44.87
CA THR A 2 -1.90 73.49 44.88
C THR A 2 -1.68 73.05 43.43
N ALA A 3 -0.44 72.73 43.07
CA ALA A 3 -0.13 72.09 41.79
C ALA A 3 -0.01 70.57 42.00
N ALA A 4 -0.87 69.82 41.32
CA ALA A 4 -0.74 68.39 41.13
C ALA A 4 -0.15 68.16 39.73
N LEU A 5 0.89 67.31 39.62
CA LEU A 5 1.20 66.67 38.35
C LEU A 5 1.53 65.19 38.58
N VAL A 6 0.88 64.39 37.76
CA VAL A 6 0.69 62.96 37.79
C VAL A 6 1.96 62.23 37.35
N LEU A 7 2.36 61.19 38.09
CA LEU A 7 3.30 60.16 37.62
C LEU A 7 2.56 59.23 36.66
N ALA A 8 2.98 59.19 35.41
CA ALA A 8 2.52 58.19 34.44
C ALA A 8 3.36 56.90 34.58
N PRO A 9 2.74 55.70 34.60
CA PRO A 9 3.48 54.45 34.48
C PRO A 9 3.86 54.21 33.01
N ALA A 10 5.15 54.16 32.69
CA ALA A 10 5.60 53.64 31.40
C ALA A 10 5.48 52.11 31.44
N GLY A 11 4.48 51.60 30.72
CA GLY A 11 4.17 50.18 30.62
C GLY A 11 5.35 49.38 30.09
N VAL A 12 5.59 48.24 30.74
CA VAL A 12 6.49 47.21 30.22
C VAL A 12 5.81 46.65 28.96
N THR A 13 6.34 46.98 27.78
CA THR A 13 5.95 46.34 26.53
C THR A 13 6.43 44.90 26.60
N GLN A 14 5.53 44.00 26.96
CA GLN A 14 5.73 42.56 26.84
C GLN A 14 5.87 42.26 25.35
N ALA A 15 7.10 41.98 24.92
CA ALA A 15 7.36 41.49 23.57
C ALA A 15 6.51 40.23 23.39
N ALA A 16 5.54 40.30 22.48
CA ALA A 16 4.83 39.12 22.04
C ALA A 16 5.86 38.23 21.35
N ASP A 17 6.25 37.14 22.01
CA ASP A 17 7.01 36.08 21.38
C ASP A 17 6.13 35.49 20.28
N THR A 18 6.33 35.98 19.05
CA THR A 18 5.79 35.38 17.85
C THR A 18 6.52 34.05 17.65
N ILE A 19 5.95 32.98 18.19
CA ILE A 19 6.38 31.63 17.86
C ILE A 19 5.89 31.36 16.44
N ASP A 20 6.77 31.48 15.46
CA ASP A 20 6.55 30.96 14.12
C ASP A 20 6.51 29.43 14.21
N VAL A 21 5.31 28.89 14.48
CA VAL A 21 5.04 27.48 14.30
C VAL A 21 4.97 27.23 12.80
N VAL A 22 6.12 27.02 12.17
CA VAL A 22 6.23 26.44 10.83
C VAL A 22 5.94 24.95 10.94
N GLY A 23 4.75 24.61 11.45
CA GLY A 23 4.19 23.28 11.39
C GLY A 23 3.85 23.00 9.94
N ALA A 24 4.39 21.94 9.37
CA ALA A 24 4.07 21.54 8.02
C ALA A 24 2.55 21.25 7.93
N ARG A 25 1.81 22.19 7.33
CA ARG A 25 0.35 22.20 7.35
C ARG A 25 -0.18 21.01 6.57
N SER A 26 -0.98 20.18 7.21
CA SER A 26 -1.69 19.11 6.50
C SER A 26 -2.70 19.71 5.51
N VAL A 27 -2.73 19.13 4.32
CA VAL A 27 -3.57 19.55 3.21
C VAL A 27 -4.46 18.40 2.78
N LEU A 28 -5.63 18.76 2.26
CA LEU A 28 -6.56 17.82 1.68
C LEU A 28 -5.94 17.17 0.44
N VAL A 29 -5.94 15.84 0.38
CA VAL A 29 -5.46 15.08 -0.78
C VAL A 29 -6.54 14.23 -1.42
N GLN A 30 -7.49 13.71 -0.62
CA GLN A 30 -8.61 12.92 -1.14
C GLN A 30 -9.78 12.88 -0.14
N HIS A 31 -10.86 12.17 -0.45
CA HIS A 31 -11.93 11.85 0.49
C HIS A 31 -12.11 10.34 0.60
N TYR A 32 -12.54 9.87 1.77
CA TYR A 32 -12.64 8.46 2.11
C TYR A 32 -13.36 7.63 1.05
N ARG A 33 -14.57 8.03 0.63
CA ARG A 33 -15.37 7.28 -0.35
C ARG A 33 -14.64 7.07 -1.67
N LYS A 34 -13.79 8.01 -2.11
CA LYS A 34 -13.08 7.88 -3.39
C LYS A 34 -12.06 6.74 -3.34
N VAL A 35 -11.39 6.55 -2.21
CA VAL A 35 -10.42 5.46 -1.99
C VAL A 35 -11.14 4.17 -1.60
N ALA A 36 -12.08 4.25 -0.67
CA ALA A 36 -12.86 3.12 -0.17
C ALA A 36 -13.62 2.37 -1.27
N LYS A 37 -14.06 3.05 -2.33
CA LYS A 37 -14.71 2.42 -3.49
C LYS A 37 -13.88 1.30 -4.10
N LEU A 38 -12.57 1.50 -4.23
CA LEU A 38 -11.69 0.48 -4.80
C LEU A 38 -11.64 -0.77 -3.93
N TYR A 39 -11.35 -0.58 -2.64
CA TYR A 39 -11.30 -1.67 -1.66
C TYR A 39 -12.65 -2.40 -1.54
N ARG A 40 -13.76 -1.65 -1.49
CA ARG A 40 -15.10 -2.24 -1.45
C ARG A 40 -15.42 -3.04 -2.71
N ARG A 41 -15.00 -2.56 -3.88
CA ARG A 41 -15.18 -3.31 -5.15
C ARG A 41 -14.39 -4.61 -5.15
N PHE A 42 -13.13 -4.58 -4.71
CA PHE A 42 -12.32 -5.79 -4.56
C PHE A 42 -12.93 -6.77 -3.55
N ASN A 43 -13.38 -6.28 -2.40
CA ASN A 43 -13.98 -7.13 -1.35
C ASN A 43 -15.37 -7.66 -1.72
N ALA A 44 -16.07 -7.02 -2.66
CA ALA A 44 -17.38 -7.47 -3.16
C ALA A 44 -17.27 -8.59 -4.19
N LEU A 45 -16.07 -8.93 -4.66
CA LEU A 45 -15.87 -10.07 -5.55
C LEU A 45 -16.30 -11.38 -4.89
N PRO A 46 -16.80 -12.36 -5.68
CA PRO A 46 -17.12 -13.69 -5.18
C PRO A 46 -15.94 -14.30 -4.42
N ALA A 47 -16.25 -15.03 -3.34
CA ALA A 47 -15.20 -15.64 -2.50
C ALA A 47 -14.31 -16.58 -3.32
N GLU A 48 -14.86 -17.28 -4.31
CA GLU A 48 -14.13 -18.15 -5.22
C GLU A 48 -13.09 -17.42 -6.08
N ASP A 49 -13.30 -16.15 -6.39
CA ASP A 49 -12.38 -15.35 -7.21
C ASP A 49 -11.34 -14.60 -6.38
N ARG A 50 -11.56 -14.44 -5.06
CA ARG A 50 -10.67 -13.67 -4.18
C ARG A 50 -10.07 -14.45 -3.02
N ALA A 51 -10.39 -15.74 -2.87
CA ALA A 51 -9.89 -16.53 -1.75
C ALA A 51 -8.36 -16.48 -1.73
N ASN A 52 -7.80 -16.07 -0.59
CA ASN A 52 -6.36 -15.86 -0.38
C ASN A 52 -5.73 -14.69 -1.14
N LEU A 53 -6.53 -13.86 -1.84
CA LEU A 53 -6.05 -12.64 -2.49
C LEU A 53 -6.37 -11.41 -1.63
N SER A 54 -5.42 -10.49 -1.53
CA SER A 54 -5.60 -9.19 -0.87
C SER A 54 -5.08 -8.05 -1.74
N LEU A 55 -5.82 -6.94 -1.75
CA LEU A 55 -5.37 -5.69 -2.36
C LEU A 55 -4.43 -4.95 -1.42
N HIS A 56 -3.17 -4.84 -1.82
CA HIS A 56 -2.16 -4.02 -1.18
C HIS A 56 -1.96 -2.73 -1.96
N VAL A 57 -1.78 -1.63 -1.23
CA VAL A 57 -1.57 -0.30 -1.81
C VAL A 57 -0.33 0.27 -1.18
N VAL A 58 0.76 0.29 -1.95
CA VAL A 58 2.06 0.76 -1.49
C VAL A 58 2.25 2.19 -1.97
N GLY A 59 2.60 3.12 -1.09
CA GLY A 59 2.73 4.54 -1.42
C GLY A 59 4.14 5.06 -1.19
N ARG A 60 4.58 6.01 -2.03
CA ARG A 60 5.80 6.81 -1.77
C ARG A 60 5.56 8.26 -2.16
N GLU A 61 6.13 9.18 -1.40
CA GLU A 61 6.12 10.60 -1.72
C GLU A 61 7.08 10.86 -2.89
N GLN A 62 6.64 11.65 -3.85
CA GLN A 62 7.39 12.05 -5.02
C GLN A 62 7.52 13.59 -5.03
N PRO A 63 8.62 14.15 -5.59
CA PRO A 63 9.66 13.47 -6.38
C PRO A 63 10.82 12.86 -5.56
N ASP A 64 10.89 13.14 -4.26
CA ASP A 64 12.04 12.75 -3.41
C ASP A 64 12.12 11.25 -3.08
N ASP A 65 11.15 10.46 -3.53
CA ASP A 65 11.00 9.04 -3.23
C ASP A 65 11.06 8.75 -1.72
N LYS A 66 10.30 9.50 -0.91
CA LYS A 66 10.25 9.29 0.55
C LYS A 66 9.23 8.21 0.92
N PRO A 67 9.47 7.47 2.03
CA PRO A 67 8.53 6.48 2.54
C PRO A 67 7.15 7.06 2.82
N LEU A 68 6.08 6.27 2.68
CA LEU A 68 4.71 6.76 2.86
C LEU A 68 4.48 7.41 4.22
N HIS A 69 5.05 6.81 5.28
CA HIS A 69 4.84 7.25 6.65
C HIS A 69 5.36 8.67 6.92
N SER A 70 6.31 9.20 6.13
CA SER A 70 6.79 10.59 6.29
C SER A 70 5.74 11.64 5.90
N THR A 71 4.77 11.26 5.08
CA THR A 71 3.72 12.17 4.59
C THR A 71 2.67 12.51 5.64
N GLY A 72 2.65 11.81 6.79
CA GLY A 72 1.60 11.99 7.80
C GLY A 72 0.19 11.71 7.29
N LEU A 73 0.04 10.86 6.27
CA LEU A 73 -1.24 10.52 5.66
C LEU A 73 -2.22 9.95 6.71
N HIS A 74 -3.38 10.59 6.85
CA HIS A 74 -4.42 10.19 7.81
C HIS A 74 -5.83 10.52 7.30
N LEU A 75 -6.83 9.85 7.87
CA LEU A 75 -8.23 10.31 7.81
C LEU A 75 -8.45 11.31 8.94
N GLN A 76 -9.02 12.46 8.62
CA GLN A 76 -9.48 13.40 9.62
C GLN A 76 -10.97 13.12 9.89
N SER A 77 -11.26 12.17 10.78
CA SER A 77 -12.64 11.86 11.17
C SER A 77 -13.12 12.73 12.33
N GLN A 78 -14.43 12.70 12.59
CA GLN A 78 -15.08 13.34 13.73
C GLN A 78 -14.58 12.77 15.07
N THR A 79 -14.16 11.50 15.09
CA THR A 79 -13.62 10.83 16.29
C THR A 79 -12.12 11.07 16.48
N GLY A 80 -11.45 11.68 15.51
CA GLY A 80 -10.02 12.00 15.56
C GLY A 80 -9.26 11.64 14.28
N ALA A 81 -7.96 11.91 14.29
CA ALA A 81 -7.09 11.52 13.18
C ALA A 81 -6.82 10.01 13.21
N ILE A 82 -7.05 9.32 12.09
CA ILE A 82 -6.75 7.89 11.93
C ILE A 82 -5.56 7.76 10.96
N PRO A 83 -4.37 7.36 11.43
CA PRO A 83 -3.22 7.19 10.55
C PRO A 83 -3.47 6.10 9.52
N LEU A 84 -3.08 6.36 8.27
CA LEU A 84 -3.22 5.42 7.15
C LEU A 84 -1.89 4.73 6.80
N THR A 85 -0.89 4.84 7.67
CA THR A 85 0.47 4.35 7.45
C THR A 85 0.92 3.53 8.64
N ARG A 86 1.92 2.67 8.43
CA ARG A 86 2.61 1.93 9.49
C ARG A 86 4.07 2.32 9.52
N ALA A 87 4.64 2.50 10.70
CA ALA A 87 6.07 2.76 10.84
C ALA A 87 6.89 1.65 10.18
N GLY A 88 7.88 2.02 9.36
CA GLY A 88 8.76 1.07 8.67
C GLY A 88 8.11 0.32 7.49
N SER A 89 6.91 0.71 7.05
CA SER A 89 6.24 0.12 5.89
C SER A 89 5.72 1.23 4.96
N ASP A 90 5.74 0.93 3.67
CA ASP A 90 5.11 1.75 2.63
C ASP A 90 3.67 1.31 2.32
N ASP A 91 3.18 0.24 2.96
CA ASP A 91 1.79 -0.20 2.84
C ASP A 91 0.84 0.83 3.47
N MET A 92 -0.18 1.21 2.71
CA MET A 92 -1.31 1.97 3.21
C MET A 92 -2.25 1.05 3.98
N VAL A 93 -2.51 1.41 5.24
CA VAL A 93 -3.48 0.74 6.10
C VAL A 93 -4.80 1.50 5.98
N PHE A 94 -5.75 0.98 5.21
CA PHE A 94 -7.01 1.67 4.96
C PHE A 94 -8.19 0.99 5.68
N PRO A 95 -8.73 1.58 6.76
CA PRO A 95 -9.85 0.99 7.49
C PRO A 95 -11.14 1.06 6.67
N LEU A 96 -11.88 -0.03 6.61
CA LEU A 96 -13.18 -0.09 5.94
C LEU A 96 -14.29 -0.22 6.99
N SER A 97 -15.14 0.78 7.08
CA SER A 97 -16.37 0.72 7.87
C SER A 97 -17.50 1.48 7.19
N ASP A 98 -18.73 1.17 7.60
CA ASP A 98 -19.93 1.90 7.16
C ASP A 98 -20.02 3.27 7.83
N ALA A 99 -19.55 3.41 9.08
CA ALA A 99 -19.48 4.70 9.74
C ALA A 99 -18.58 5.70 8.98
N LEU A 100 -17.37 5.28 8.60
CA LEU A 100 -16.47 6.10 7.78
C LEU A 100 -17.02 6.32 6.38
N TRP A 101 -17.79 5.37 5.84
CA TRP A 101 -18.46 5.55 4.56
C TRP A 101 -19.52 6.62 4.61
N GLU A 102 -20.39 6.63 5.62
CA GLU A 102 -21.41 7.67 5.77
C GLU A 102 -20.80 9.03 6.08
N GLU A 103 -19.81 9.07 6.96
CA GLU A 103 -19.10 10.30 7.29
C GLU A 103 -18.32 10.87 6.10
N ASN A 104 -17.70 10.01 5.28
CA ASN A 104 -16.82 10.37 4.18
C ASN A 104 -15.70 11.36 4.57
N PRO A 105 -14.89 11.07 5.62
CA PRO A 105 -13.91 12.03 6.11
C PRO A 105 -12.83 12.37 5.06
N PRO A 106 -12.27 13.59 5.11
CA PRO A 106 -11.16 13.96 4.24
C PRO A 106 -9.89 13.16 4.58
N LEU A 107 -9.15 12.80 3.54
CA LEU A 107 -7.78 12.31 3.66
C LEU A 107 -6.86 13.51 3.62
N MET A 108 -6.02 13.61 4.63
CA MET A 108 -5.09 14.70 4.85
C MET A 108 -3.67 14.15 4.79
N ALA A 109 -2.75 14.92 4.24
CA ALA A 109 -1.32 14.62 4.25
C ALA A 109 -0.51 15.91 4.33
N THR A 110 0.72 15.81 4.77
CA THR A 110 1.69 16.90 4.81
C THR A 110 2.54 16.83 3.55
N LEU A 111 2.25 17.70 2.58
CA LEU A 111 2.90 17.72 1.26
C LEU A 111 3.35 19.15 0.89
N ALA A 112 4.57 19.26 0.37
CA ALA A 112 5.04 20.48 -0.28
C ALA A 112 4.23 20.76 -1.58
N PRO A 113 4.20 22.02 -2.09
CA PRO A 113 3.34 22.43 -3.21
C PRO A 113 3.42 21.55 -4.48
N ASP A 114 4.60 21.07 -4.81
CA ASP A 114 4.94 20.28 -5.99
C ASP A 114 5.07 18.77 -5.69
N HIS A 115 4.85 18.37 -4.43
CA HIS A 115 4.93 16.98 -4.01
C HIS A 115 3.58 16.28 -4.11
N TYR A 116 3.62 14.97 -4.33
CA TYR A 116 2.45 14.10 -4.39
C TYR A 116 2.78 12.71 -3.87
N ILE A 117 1.75 11.96 -3.48
CA ILE A 117 1.92 10.56 -3.10
C ILE A 117 1.56 9.71 -4.30
N ARG A 118 2.51 8.91 -4.79
CA ARG A 118 2.26 7.89 -5.81
C ARG A 118 1.97 6.58 -5.11
N PHE A 119 0.80 6.02 -5.39
CA PHE A 119 0.41 4.69 -4.94
C PHE A 119 0.52 3.69 -6.07
N ILE A 120 1.00 2.50 -5.76
CA ILE A 120 1.06 1.33 -6.62
C ILE A 120 0.12 0.28 -6.04
N PHE A 121 -0.74 -0.27 -6.89
CA PHE A 121 -1.65 -1.34 -6.50
C PHE A 121 -0.98 -2.69 -6.74
N GLN A 122 -1.04 -3.55 -5.73
CA GLN A 122 -0.46 -4.90 -5.75
C GLN A 122 -1.52 -5.89 -5.28
N ILE A 123 -1.55 -7.07 -5.88
CA ILE A 123 -2.37 -8.18 -5.39
C ILE A 123 -1.44 -9.16 -4.70
N ALA A 124 -1.56 -9.24 -3.38
CA ALA A 124 -0.82 -10.20 -2.58
C ALA A 124 -1.64 -11.49 -2.44
N VAL A 125 -0.91 -12.59 -2.32
CA VAL A 125 -1.43 -13.92 -2.08
C VAL A 125 -1.02 -14.33 -0.68
N SER A 126 -1.99 -14.88 0.07
CA SER A 126 -1.75 -15.56 1.34
C SER A 126 -1.70 -17.08 1.10
N PRO A 127 -0.51 -17.66 0.85
CA PRO A 127 -0.42 -19.10 0.63
C PRO A 127 -0.90 -19.86 1.89
N PRO A 128 -1.53 -21.04 1.75
CA PRO A 128 -1.97 -21.84 2.90
C PRO A 128 -0.82 -22.27 3.83
N GLN A 129 0.40 -22.38 3.29
CA GLN A 129 1.63 -22.62 4.03
C GLN A 129 2.54 -21.41 3.86
N ALA A 130 3.13 -20.94 4.95
CA ALA A 130 3.92 -19.70 4.92
C ALA A 130 5.24 -19.86 4.14
N ASP A 131 5.76 -21.07 4.02
CA ASP A 131 7.02 -21.44 3.41
C ASP A 131 6.87 -22.12 2.04
N GLY A 132 5.66 -22.33 1.54
CA GLY A 132 5.49 -23.05 0.28
C GLY A 132 4.08 -23.06 -0.31
N PHE A 133 4.01 -23.54 -1.54
CA PHE A 133 2.77 -23.71 -2.29
C PHE A 133 2.95 -24.68 -3.46
N THR A 134 1.84 -25.21 -3.96
CA THR A 134 1.81 -26.07 -5.15
C THR A 134 1.64 -25.26 -6.43
N ASN A 135 2.07 -25.80 -7.57
CA ASN A 135 1.84 -25.17 -8.86
C ASN A 135 0.34 -25.08 -9.20
N ALA A 136 -0.46 -26.06 -8.77
CA ALA A 136 -1.92 -25.99 -8.89
C ALA A 136 -2.50 -24.77 -8.15
N GLN A 137 -2.01 -24.46 -6.94
CA GLN A 137 -2.40 -23.24 -6.21
C GLN A 137 -1.94 -21.98 -6.96
N ALA A 138 -0.70 -21.95 -7.43
CA ALA A 138 -0.17 -20.83 -8.20
C ALA A 138 -1.01 -20.53 -9.45
N GLN A 139 -1.34 -21.56 -10.24
CA GLN A 139 -2.20 -21.44 -11.42
C GLN A 139 -3.62 -21.02 -11.05
N HIS A 140 -4.16 -21.52 -9.93
CA HIS A 140 -5.48 -21.12 -9.45
C HIS A 140 -5.54 -19.63 -9.11
N TRP A 141 -4.55 -19.09 -8.39
CA TRP A 141 -4.49 -17.66 -8.06
C TRP A 141 -4.38 -16.76 -9.30
N LEU A 142 -3.64 -17.20 -10.32
CA LEU A 142 -3.57 -16.47 -11.59
C LEU A 142 -4.93 -16.45 -12.30
N LYS A 143 -5.63 -17.59 -12.33
CA LYS A 143 -6.98 -17.67 -12.90
C LYS A 143 -7.99 -16.81 -12.14
N GLN A 144 -7.91 -16.81 -10.82
CA GLN A 144 -8.70 -15.93 -9.96
C GLN A 144 -8.47 -14.44 -10.31
N MET A 145 -7.22 -14.05 -10.59
CA MET A 145 -6.90 -12.70 -11.03
C MET A 145 -7.57 -12.33 -12.35
N ASP A 146 -7.59 -13.25 -13.31
CA ASP A 146 -8.24 -13.01 -14.61
C ASP A 146 -9.73 -12.67 -14.40
N HIS A 147 -10.44 -13.42 -13.56
CA HIS A 147 -11.82 -13.12 -13.18
C HIS A 147 -11.95 -11.79 -12.41
N CYS A 148 -11.05 -11.51 -11.45
CA CYS A 148 -11.05 -10.27 -10.68
C CYS A 148 -10.93 -9.03 -11.57
N VAL A 149 -10.08 -9.07 -12.60
CA VAL A 149 -9.87 -7.91 -13.49
C VAL A 149 -11.06 -7.68 -14.40
N GLU A 150 -11.68 -8.75 -14.91
CA GLU A 150 -12.91 -8.67 -15.69
C GLU A 150 -14.00 -7.90 -14.93
N ASP A 151 -14.16 -8.19 -13.64
CA ASP A 151 -15.18 -7.58 -12.78
C ASP A 151 -14.82 -6.17 -12.26
N ILE A 152 -13.54 -5.86 -12.04
CA ILE A 152 -13.10 -4.60 -11.41
C ILE A 152 -12.84 -3.46 -12.38
N VAL A 153 -12.43 -3.72 -13.62
CA VAL A 153 -12.00 -2.64 -14.53
C VAL A 153 -12.95 -2.48 -15.73
N GLY A 154 -13.89 -3.42 -15.90
CA GLY A 154 -14.70 -3.53 -17.11
C GLY A 154 -13.89 -4.08 -18.28
N PHE A 155 -14.59 -4.72 -19.21
CA PHE A 155 -14.13 -5.51 -20.37
C PHE A 155 -12.91 -4.97 -21.16
N VAL A 156 -12.64 -3.67 -21.16
CA VAL A 156 -11.62 -3.03 -22.02
C VAL A 156 -10.18 -3.37 -21.59
N PHE A 157 -9.91 -3.73 -20.34
CA PHE A 157 -8.56 -4.10 -19.88
C PHE A 157 -8.30 -5.61 -19.78
N ALA A 158 -9.35 -6.44 -19.66
CA ALA A 158 -9.20 -7.90 -19.59
C ALA A 158 -8.58 -8.48 -20.89
N PHE A 159 -8.91 -7.89 -22.05
CA PHE A 159 -8.42 -8.30 -23.37
C PHE A 159 -6.92 -8.03 -23.62
N LEU A 160 -6.24 -7.27 -22.75
CA LEU A 160 -4.84 -6.84 -22.91
C LEU A 160 -3.87 -7.54 -21.95
N MET A 161 -4.27 -8.66 -21.31
CA MET A 161 -3.46 -9.33 -20.29
C MET A 161 -2.90 -10.71 -20.70
N PRO A 162 -2.10 -10.82 -21.78
CA PRO A 162 -1.39 -12.07 -22.07
C PRO A 162 -0.22 -12.34 -21.10
N ASP A 163 0.07 -11.45 -20.14
CA ASP A 163 1.25 -11.55 -19.26
C ASP A 163 0.94 -11.45 -17.75
N ALA A 164 -0.33 -11.55 -17.33
CA ALA A 164 -0.75 -11.72 -15.93
C ALA A 164 -0.48 -13.15 -15.41
N HIS A 165 0.70 -13.68 -15.74
CA HIS A 165 1.04 -15.10 -15.61
C HIS A 165 2.23 -15.34 -14.70
N LYS A 166 2.63 -14.35 -13.89
CA LYS A 166 3.85 -14.40 -13.09
C LYS A 166 3.54 -14.11 -11.63
N LEU A 167 4.23 -14.84 -10.76
CA LEU A 167 4.27 -14.55 -9.33
C LEU A 167 5.64 -13.96 -9.00
N THR A 168 5.66 -12.87 -8.25
CA THR A 168 6.87 -12.35 -7.59
C THR A 168 6.85 -12.80 -6.14
N LEU A 169 7.88 -13.54 -5.74
CA LEU A 169 8.09 -14.00 -4.38
C LEU A 169 9.15 -13.12 -3.71
N THR A 170 8.86 -12.63 -2.52
CA THR A 170 9.85 -11.97 -1.67
C THR A 170 10.37 -12.97 -0.66
N LEU A 171 11.64 -13.35 -0.83
CA LEU A 171 12.33 -14.31 0.02
C LEU A 171 13.09 -13.60 1.13
N ALA A 172 13.04 -14.17 2.33
CA ALA A 172 13.78 -13.67 3.48
C ALA A 172 15.31 -13.71 3.25
N PRO A 173 16.11 -12.93 3.99
CA PRO A 173 17.57 -13.05 3.96
C PRO A 173 18.04 -14.49 4.22
N ARG A 174 19.10 -14.93 3.52
CA ARG A 174 19.70 -16.27 3.71
C ARG A 174 18.68 -17.41 3.56
N SER A 175 17.84 -17.33 2.53
CA SER A 175 16.83 -18.35 2.23
C SER A 175 16.97 -18.88 0.80
N THR A 176 16.54 -20.13 0.60
CA THR A 176 16.62 -20.82 -0.68
C THR A 176 15.22 -21.24 -1.09
N LEU A 177 14.88 -21.12 -2.37
CA LEU A 177 13.66 -21.64 -2.98
C LEU A 177 13.98 -22.88 -3.78
N THR A 178 13.29 -23.97 -3.45
CA THR A 178 13.36 -25.24 -4.17
C THR A 178 12.03 -25.52 -4.86
N VAL A 179 12.10 -26.14 -6.04
CA VAL A 179 10.95 -26.75 -6.69
C VAL A 179 11.15 -28.26 -6.69
N THR A 180 10.09 -29.02 -6.42
CA THR A 180 10.07 -30.47 -6.56
C THR A 180 9.07 -30.86 -7.64
N GLU A 181 9.53 -31.57 -8.67
CA GLU A 181 8.76 -32.00 -9.85
C GLU A 181 9.07 -33.47 -10.12
N ALA A 182 8.06 -34.32 -10.30
CA ALA A 182 8.26 -35.77 -10.50
C ALA A 182 9.16 -36.43 -9.44
N GLY A 183 9.10 -35.95 -8.19
CA GLY A 183 9.92 -36.42 -7.07
C GLY A 183 11.38 -35.96 -7.07
N GLN A 184 11.80 -35.12 -8.02
CA GLN A 184 13.13 -34.52 -8.06
C GLN A 184 13.09 -33.08 -7.60
N SER A 185 13.91 -32.74 -6.60
CA SER A 185 14.04 -31.38 -6.09
C SER A 185 15.24 -30.67 -6.71
N ARG A 186 15.05 -29.41 -7.12
CA ARG A 186 16.13 -28.52 -7.57
C ARG A 186 15.95 -27.12 -7.00
N THR A 187 17.06 -26.45 -6.74
CA THR A 187 17.06 -25.03 -6.36
C THR A 187 16.70 -24.18 -7.58
N VAL A 188 15.72 -23.30 -7.42
CA VAL A 188 15.31 -22.32 -8.44
C VAL A 188 15.78 -20.90 -8.11
N PHE A 189 16.01 -20.62 -6.82
CA PHE A 189 16.55 -19.35 -6.37
C PHE A 189 17.29 -19.52 -5.03
N ASP A 190 18.38 -18.80 -4.84
CA ASP A 190 19.16 -18.83 -3.60
C ASP A 190 19.50 -17.41 -3.16
N ASN A 191 18.81 -16.92 -2.13
CA ASN A 191 19.06 -15.61 -1.53
C ASN A 191 20.20 -15.72 -0.52
N THR A 192 21.42 -15.54 -1.00
CA THR A 192 22.61 -15.50 -0.13
C THR A 192 22.82 -14.15 0.56
N ALA A 193 22.01 -13.13 0.27
CA ALA A 193 22.16 -11.79 0.85
C ALA A 193 21.63 -11.71 2.30
N THR A 194 22.00 -10.63 2.99
CA THR A 194 21.46 -10.28 4.33
C THR A 194 20.19 -9.43 4.25
N THR A 195 19.66 -9.20 3.06
CA THR A 195 18.43 -8.46 2.78
C THR A 195 17.43 -9.38 2.07
N PRO A 196 16.12 -9.08 2.15
CA PRO A 196 15.14 -9.76 1.32
C PRO A 196 15.49 -9.63 -0.18
N ALA A 197 15.06 -10.62 -0.97
CA ALA A 197 15.28 -10.62 -2.41
C ALA A 197 14.02 -11.11 -3.15
N GLU A 198 13.78 -10.52 -4.32
CA GLU A 198 12.64 -10.87 -5.15
C GLU A 198 13.02 -11.93 -6.19
N TYR A 199 12.16 -12.92 -6.36
CA TYR A 199 12.24 -13.92 -7.43
C TYR A 199 10.91 -13.97 -8.19
N THR A 200 10.95 -13.74 -9.49
CA THR A 200 9.76 -13.87 -10.34
C THR A 200 9.75 -15.24 -11.01
N LEU A 201 8.63 -15.96 -10.89
CA LEU A 201 8.41 -17.22 -11.58
C LEU A 201 7.14 -17.19 -12.43
N ARG A 202 7.13 -18.03 -13.45
CA ARG A 202 5.97 -18.27 -14.31
C ARG A 202 5.45 -19.69 -14.04
N PRO A 203 4.26 -19.87 -13.41
CA PRO A 203 3.73 -21.19 -13.07
C PRO A 203 3.60 -22.15 -14.26
N GLN A 204 3.45 -21.62 -15.48
CA GLN A 204 3.36 -22.42 -16.72
C GLN A 204 4.68 -23.08 -17.13
N ASP A 205 5.81 -22.65 -16.56
CA ASP A 205 7.13 -23.23 -16.86
C ASP A 205 7.42 -24.49 -16.03
N TYR A 206 6.49 -24.89 -15.16
CA TYR A 206 6.64 -25.98 -14.20
C TYR A 206 5.56 -27.05 -14.41
N ALA A 207 5.88 -28.28 -14.02
CA ALA A 207 4.95 -29.41 -14.08
C ALA A 207 3.71 -29.18 -13.19
N ALA A 208 2.59 -29.81 -13.53
CA ALA A 208 1.33 -29.63 -12.80
C ALA A 208 1.41 -30.10 -11.33
N ASP A 209 2.26 -31.09 -11.04
CA ASP A 209 2.54 -31.64 -9.71
C ASP A 209 3.63 -30.87 -8.96
N ALA A 210 4.21 -29.83 -9.55
CA ALA A 210 5.32 -29.11 -8.96
C ALA A 210 4.95 -28.48 -7.60
N THR A 211 5.88 -28.54 -6.65
CA THR A 211 5.74 -27.89 -5.34
C THR A 211 6.92 -26.97 -5.08
N PHE A 212 6.64 -25.76 -4.62
CA PHE A 212 7.62 -24.75 -4.27
C PHE A 212 7.74 -24.69 -2.75
N HIS A 213 8.97 -24.75 -2.26
CA HIS A 213 9.28 -24.69 -0.83
C HIS A 213 10.49 -23.81 -0.60
N SER A 214 10.37 -22.88 0.35
CA SER A 214 11.45 -22.02 0.81
C SER A 214 11.97 -22.45 2.17
N THR A 215 13.26 -22.30 2.42
CA THR A 215 13.85 -22.62 3.72
C THR A 215 13.44 -21.69 4.86
N GLN A 216 12.80 -20.56 4.53
CA GLN A 216 12.17 -19.64 5.49
C GLN A 216 10.79 -19.22 4.96
N PRO A 217 9.89 -18.71 5.83
CA PRO A 217 8.62 -18.15 5.38
C PRO A 217 8.81 -17.11 4.27
N LEU A 218 8.01 -17.23 3.21
CA LEU A 218 7.92 -16.23 2.16
C LEU A 218 7.40 -14.93 2.79
N GLN A 219 8.14 -13.84 2.61
CA GLN A 219 7.72 -12.54 3.16
C GLN A 219 6.54 -11.97 2.37
N GLN A 220 6.47 -12.26 1.08
CA GLN A 220 5.37 -11.84 0.22
C GLN A 220 5.27 -12.75 -1.00
N VAL A 221 4.05 -12.95 -1.47
CA VAL A 221 3.74 -13.55 -2.76
C VAL A 221 2.84 -12.56 -3.48
N LEU A 222 3.29 -12.02 -4.61
CA LEU A 222 2.58 -11.02 -5.39
C LEU A 222 2.22 -11.57 -6.77
N ILE A 223 1.01 -11.32 -7.23
CA ILE A 223 0.68 -11.49 -8.65
C ILE A 223 1.24 -10.29 -9.41
N LYS A 224 2.09 -10.57 -10.40
CA LYS A 224 2.69 -9.54 -11.24
C LYS A 224 1.66 -9.09 -12.28
N LEU A 225 1.22 -7.84 -12.13
CA LEU A 225 0.34 -7.22 -13.10
C LEU A 225 1.12 -6.80 -14.35
N PRO A 226 0.56 -6.98 -15.57
CA PRO A 226 1.25 -6.66 -16.83
C PRO A 226 1.47 -5.14 -17.01
N MET A 227 0.71 -4.33 -16.28
CA MET A 227 0.86 -2.89 -16.22
C MET A 227 0.86 -2.42 -14.77
N GLN A 228 1.70 -1.44 -14.47
CA GLN A 228 1.75 -0.83 -13.16
C GLN A 228 0.54 0.09 -12.97
N ILE A 229 -0.49 -0.46 -12.33
CA ILE A 229 -1.64 0.34 -11.91
C ILE A 229 -1.16 1.25 -10.79
N HIS A 230 -1.36 2.55 -10.99
CA HIS A 230 -0.98 3.56 -10.01
C HIS A 230 -2.04 4.64 -9.88
N ALA A 231 -1.98 5.37 -8.77
CA ALA A 231 -2.78 6.56 -8.54
C ALA A 231 -1.93 7.62 -7.84
N ASP A 232 -2.10 8.87 -8.26
CA ASP A 232 -1.40 9.99 -7.63
C ASP A 232 -2.40 10.77 -6.75
N MET A 233 -2.04 10.98 -5.48
CA MET A 233 -2.74 11.89 -4.58
C MET A 233 -1.96 13.19 -4.47
N LYS A 234 -2.56 14.26 -4.99
CA LYS A 234 -2.01 15.61 -4.99
C LYS A 234 -2.77 16.47 -4.00
N ARG A 235 -2.15 17.58 -3.59
CA ARG A 235 -2.84 18.66 -2.88
C ARG A 235 -4.08 19.08 -3.68
N LYS A 236 -5.25 19.09 -3.05
CA LYS A 236 -6.45 19.67 -3.66
C LYS A 236 -6.45 21.18 -3.40
N ALA A 237 -6.87 21.94 -4.41
CA ALA A 237 -7.16 23.35 -4.22
C ALA A 237 -8.24 23.48 -3.13
N ALA A 238 -8.03 24.44 -2.23
CA ALA A 238 -9.01 24.80 -1.21
C ALA A 238 -10.24 25.45 -1.84
#